data_AF-A0AAD8ZG02-F1
#
_entry.id   AF-A0AAD8ZG02-F1
#
_cell.length_a   1.000
_cell.length_b   1.000
_cell.length_c   1.000
_cell.angle_alpha   90.00
_cell.angle_beta   90.00
_cell.angle_gamma   90.00
#
_symmetry.space_group_name_H-M   'P 1'
#
loop_
_entity.id
_entity.type
_entity.pdbx_description
1 polymer ?
#
loop_
_entity_poly.entity_id
_entity_poly.type
_entity_poly.pdbx_seq_one_letter_code
_entity_poly.pdbx_strand_id
1 'polypeptide(L)'
;MAEWVSTTLKKSASSMRSAFLHRNLYYITLLRDPVSRYLSEWKHVQRGATWKTAIHMCDGRPPTPAELPACYNSADWTGVSLAEFMACPSNLASNRQTRMLADLSLVGCYNLSSMSTARRAELLLGSAKRNLRRMAFFGLTEFQRKTQLLFECTFGLRFMEPFTQLNSTRAGAVGVGLAVRRYIEHLNALDVQLYEYARELFVWRVQRCRRRLRERRREQRRARREQRVSRARQCEKVGESKKEGGKPEGQSEEEKTGVTEDYSGKVARW
;
A
#
# COMPACT_ATOMS: atom_id res chain seq x y z
N MET A 1 17.39 55.29 -26.75
CA MET A 1 18.40 54.29 -26.33
C MET A 1 18.45 54.37 -24.81
N ALA A 2 17.61 53.63 -24.10
CA ALA A 2 17.89 52.25 -23.64
C ALA A 2 19.13 52.26 -22.72
N GLU A 3 18.95 52.13 -21.40
CA GLU A 3 19.11 50.84 -20.67
C GLU A 3 20.50 50.81 -19.97
N TRP A 4 20.77 50.48 -18.71
CA TRP A 4 20.09 49.93 -17.53
C TRP A 4 20.77 50.53 -16.28
N VAL A 5 20.02 51.06 -15.31
CA VAL A 5 20.55 51.31 -13.95
C VAL A 5 20.04 50.21 -13.03
N SER A 6 20.97 49.37 -12.60
CA SER A 6 20.80 48.39 -11.54
C SER A 6 20.23 49.06 -10.28
N THR A 7 18.94 48.87 -10.04
CA THR A 7 18.31 49.23 -8.77
C THR A 7 18.19 47.96 -7.94
N THR A 8 19.12 47.80 -7.00
CA THR A 8 19.15 46.72 -6.03
C THR A 8 17.93 46.82 -5.11
N LEU A 9 16.86 46.10 -5.45
CA LEU A 9 15.75 45.84 -4.53
C LEU A 9 16.26 44.90 -3.44
N LYS A 10 16.65 45.49 -2.29
CA LYS A 10 16.75 44.79 -1.00
C LYS A 10 15.39 44.20 -0.63
N LYS A 11 15.02 43.05 -1.21
CA LYS A 11 13.93 42.23 -0.69
C LYS A 11 14.46 41.45 0.49
N SER A 12 14.05 41.91 1.68
CA SER A 12 14.22 41.24 2.96
C SER A 12 14.06 39.72 2.83
N ALA A 13 15.10 38.98 3.20
CA ALA A 13 15.15 37.53 3.27
C ALA A 13 14.24 36.92 4.35
N SER A 14 13.44 37.72 5.06
CA SER A 14 12.50 37.25 6.09
C SER A 14 11.13 36.83 5.55
N SER A 15 10.75 37.23 4.33
CA SER A 15 9.40 37.01 3.79
C SER A 15 9.29 35.83 2.80
N MET A 16 10.37 35.09 2.55
CA MET A 16 10.41 33.97 1.60
C MET A 16 10.48 32.59 2.27
N ARG A 17 10.23 32.53 3.58
CA ARG A 17 10.07 31.28 4.33
C ARG A 17 8.58 31.02 4.54
N SER A 18 8.11 29.91 3.96
CA SER A 18 6.82 29.26 4.22
C SER A 18 5.62 29.63 3.34
N ALA A 19 5.84 29.84 2.04
CA ALA A 19 4.87 29.46 1.01
C ALA A 19 5.20 28.07 0.41
N PHE A 20 5.86 27.21 1.19
CA PHE A 20 5.90 25.79 0.86
C PHE A 20 4.47 25.26 1.01
N LEU A 21 3.79 25.09 -0.11
CA LEU A 21 2.59 24.25 -0.22
C LEU A 21 2.83 23.00 0.63
N HIS A 22 2.04 22.81 1.69
CA HIS A 22 2.13 21.62 2.52
C HIS A 22 1.75 20.42 1.65
N ARG A 23 2.77 19.77 1.06
CA ARG A 23 2.57 18.58 0.22
C ARG A 23 2.18 17.42 1.12
N ASN A 24 1.01 16.85 0.88
CA ASN A 24 0.58 15.64 1.57
C ASN A 24 1.39 14.44 1.09
N LEU A 25 2.24 13.89 1.94
CA LEU A 25 3.01 12.68 1.66
C LEU A 25 2.30 11.45 2.24
N TYR A 26 1.91 10.52 1.38
CA TYR A 26 1.24 9.28 1.77
C TYR A 26 2.20 8.10 1.68
N TYR A 27 2.77 7.71 2.83
CA TYR A 27 3.64 6.54 2.91
C TYR A 27 2.85 5.25 2.78
N ILE A 28 3.37 4.33 1.98
CA ILE A 28 2.83 2.98 1.78
C ILE A 28 3.94 1.93 1.88
N THR A 29 3.60 0.69 2.27
CA THR A 29 4.57 -0.41 2.30
C THR A 29 3.90 -1.78 2.14
N LEU A 30 4.70 -2.83 1.95
CA LEU A 30 4.27 -4.22 1.95
C LEU A 30 5.11 -5.01 2.96
N LEU A 31 4.45 -5.88 3.73
CA LEU A 31 5.10 -6.78 4.68
C LEU A 31 4.89 -8.24 4.29
N ARG A 32 5.78 -9.10 4.80
CA ARG A 32 5.78 -10.53 4.55
C ARG A 32 6.14 -11.28 5.84
N ASP A 33 5.63 -12.50 5.95
CA ASP A 33 5.99 -13.45 6.99
C ASP A 33 7.52 -13.48 7.17
N PRO A 34 8.04 -13.24 8.38
CA PRO A 34 9.47 -13.03 8.59
C PRO A 34 10.35 -14.19 8.13
N VAL A 35 9.92 -15.43 8.34
CA VAL A 35 10.66 -16.62 7.91
C VAL A 35 10.71 -16.69 6.39
N SER A 36 9.55 -16.57 5.75
CA SER A 36 9.44 -16.59 4.29
C SER A 36 10.23 -15.45 3.63
N ARG A 37 10.20 -14.26 4.24
CA ARG A 37 10.96 -13.08 3.81
C ARG A 37 12.46 -13.32 3.96
N TYR A 38 12.92 -13.82 5.11
CA TYR A 38 14.33 -14.10 5.39
C TYR A 38 14.91 -15.13 4.42
N LEU A 39 14.22 -16.25 4.20
CA LEU A 39 14.62 -17.27 3.23
C LEU A 39 14.62 -16.74 1.79
N SER A 40 13.65 -15.89 1.44
CA SER A 40 13.61 -15.25 0.12
C SER A 40 14.80 -14.32 -0.09
N GLU A 41 15.24 -13.62 0.96
CA GLU A 41 16.41 -12.75 0.93
C GLU A 41 17.70 -13.56 0.83
N TRP A 42 17.86 -14.62 1.64
CA TRP A 42 18.99 -15.54 1.53
C TRP A 42 19.14 -16.06 0.09
N LYS A 43 18.06 -16.55 -0.53
CA LYS A 43 18.10 -17.00 -1.93
C LYS A 43 18.40 -15.89 -2.93
N HIS A 44 18.21 -14.62 -2.56
CA HIS A 44 18.60 -13.47 -3.38
C HIS A 44 20.08 -13.14 -3.23
N VAL A 45 20.57 -13.19 -2.00
CA VAL A 45 21.97 -12.96 -1.68
C VAL A 45 22.85 -14.08 -2.26
N GLN A 46 22.41 -15.34 -2.15
CA GLN A 46 23.08 -16.51 -2.73
C GLN A 46 23.32 -16.38 -4.25
N ARG A 47 22.53 -15.56 -4.96
CA ARG A 47 22.68 -15.29 -6.41
C ARG A 47 23.28 -13.91 -6.71
N GLY A 48 23.94 -13.28 -5.74
CA GLY A 48 24.74 -12.06 -5.94
C GLY A 48 24.10 -10.74 -5.47
N ALA A 49 22.90 -10.75 -4.86
CA ALA A 49 22.34 -9.52 -4.32
C ALA A 49 23.07 -9.07 -3.04
N THR A 50 23.42 -7.79 -2.97
CA THR A 50 24.11 -7.19 -1.81
C THR A 50 23.40 -5.95 -1.27
N TRP A 51 22.76 -5.17 -2.15
CA TRP A 51 22.28 -3.81 -1.85
C TRP A 51 23.37 -2.89 -1.27
N LYS A 52 24.65 -3.14 -1.60
CA LYS A 52 25.81 -2.43 -1.04
C LYS A 52 25.86 -0.92 -1.30
N THR A 53 25.07 -0.42 -2.25
CA THR A 53 24.92 1.01 -2.54
C THR A 53 23.89 1.71 -1.65
N ALA A 54 23.24 0.99 -0.74
CA ALA A 54 22.33 1.58 0.23
C ALA A 54 23.07 2.51 1.19
N ILE A 55 22.63 3.77 1.27
CA ILE A 55 23.32 4.83 2.02
C ILE A 55 23.20 4.63 3.54
N HIS A 56 22.10 4.03 4.01
CA HIS A 56 21.83 3.85 5.44
C HIS A 56 21.87 5.16 6.26
N MET A 57 21.42 6.26 5.65
CA MET A 57 21.42 7.59 6.26
C MET A 57 20.63 7.61 7.57
N CYS A 58 21.26 8.05 8.66
CA CYS A 58 20.64 8.27 9.95
C CYS A 58 21.36 9.44 10.65
N ASP A 59 20.61 10.35 11.26
CA ASP A 59 21.13 11.57 11.89
C ASP A 59 22.13 12.34 11.02
N GLY A 60 21.85 12.42 9.71
CA GLY A 60 22.64 13.21 8.76
C GLY A 60 23.92 12.55 8.25
N ARG A 61 24.21 11.28 8.59
CA ARG A 61 25.40 10.57 8.07
C ARG A 61 25.15 9.08 7.75
N PRO A 62 25.96 8.46 6.88
CA PRO A 62 26.01 7.00 6.76
C PRO A 62 26.72 6.34 7.96
N PRO A 63 26.49 5.06 8.23
CA PRO A 63 27.23 4.30 9.24
C PRO A 63 28.67 4.06 8.79
N THR A 64 29.58 3.96 9.76
CA THR A 64 30.96 3.53 9.52
C THR A 64 31.04 2.02 9.32
N PRO A 65 32.12 1.49 8.70
CA PRO A 65 32.35 0.04 8.59
C PRO A 65 32.40 -0.69 9.93
N ALA A 66 32.78 0.00 11.01
CA ALA A 66 32.76 -0.54 12.37
C ALA A 66 31.34 -0.64 12.96
N GLU A 67 30.47 0.34 12.67
CA GLU A 67 29.06 0.32 13.07
C GLU A 67 28.24 -0.69 12.25
N LEU A 68 28.63 -0.93 10.99
CA LEU A 68 27.95 -1.83 10.08
C LEU A 68 28.95 -2.67 9.25
N PRO A 69 29.57 -3.71 9.86
CA PRO A 69 30.52 -4.55 9.15
C PRO A 69 29.84 -5.46 8.13
N ALA A 70 30.50 -5.68 6.99
CA ALA A 70 30.03 -6.58 5.96
C ALA A 70 30.10 -8.05 6.42
N CYS A 71 29.15 -8.88 5.96
CA CYS A 71 29.16 -10.32 6.21
C CYS A 71 30.04 -11.12 5.23
N TYR A 72 30.65 -10.45 4.25
CA TYR A 72 31.42 -11.06 3.17
C TYR A 72 32.64 -10.20 2.85
N ASN A 73 33.73 -10.86 2.45
CA ASN A 73 35.00 -10.21 2.14
C ASN A 73 35.22 -10.01 0.63
N SER A 74 34.40 -10.65 -0.20
CA SER A 74 34.42 -10.60 -1.67
C SER A 74 33.55 -9.45 -2.23
N ALA A 75 33.44 -9.36 -3.57
CA ALA A 75 32.60 -8.36 -4.22
C ALA A 75 31.10 -8.46 -3.86
N ASP A 76 30.65 -9.67 -3.55
CA ASP A 76 29.31 -10.05 -3.11
C ASP A 76 29.36 -11.30 -2.21
N TRP A 77 28.18 -11.84 -1.88
CA TRP A 77 28.02 -13.04 -1.04
C TRP A 77 27.40 -14.21 -1.85
N THR A 78 27.78 -14.34 -3.13
CA THR A 78 27.32 -15.41 -4.02
C THR A 78 27.70 -16.78 -3.47
N GLY A 79 26.79 -17.75 -3.60
CA GLY A 79 27.02 -19.12 -3.15
C GLY A 79 26.83 -19.36 -1.65
N VAL A 80 26.62 -18.32 -0.84
CA VAL A 80 26.48 -18.45 0.63
C VAL A 80 25.45 -19.52 1.03
N SER A 81 25.85 -20.40 1.94
CA SER A 81 24.95 -21.40 2.53
C SER A 81 23.95 -20.75 3.50
N LEU A 82 22.84 -21.43 3.80
CA LEU A 82 21.89 -20.91 4.80
C LEU A 82 22.54 -20.80 6.19
N ALA A 83 23.44 -21.74 6.53
CA ALA A 83 24.14 -21.74 7.81
C ALA A 83 25.05 -20.50 7.96
N GLU A 84 25.88 -20.21 6.98
CA GLU A 84 26.74 -19.01 6.98
C GLU A 84 25.91 -17.73 6.98
N PHE A 85 24.82 -17.70 6.22
CA PHE A 85 23.91 -16.56 6.18
C PHE A 85 23.30 -16.25 7.55
N MET A 86 22.94 -17.29 8.31
CA MET A 86 22.41 -17.16 9.68
C MET A 86 23.50 -16.89 10.73
N ALA A 87 24.75 -17.26 10.47
CA ALA A 87 25.84 -17.12 11.42
C ALA A 87 26.39 -15.69 11.51
N CYS A 88 26.24 -14.87 10.47
CA CYS A 88 26.75 -13.50 10.49
C CYS A 88 25.94 -12.58 11.43
N PRO A 89 26.54 -12.02 12.51
CA PRO A 89 25.83 -11.17 13.46
C PRO A 89 25.37 -9.83 12.88
N SER A 90 26.08 -9.28 11.91
CA SER A 90 25.76 -8.01 11.25
C SER A 90 24.83 -8.15 10.04
N ASN A 91 24.26 -9.34 9.81
CA ASN A 91 23.38 -9.58 8.66
C ASN A 91 22.13 -8.70 8.72
N LEU A 92 22.04 -7.75 7.78
CA LEU A 92 20.90 -6.84 7.63
C LEU A 92 19.58 -7.55 7.31
N ALA A 93 19.59 -8.82 6.94
CA ALA A 93 18.38 -9.62 6.82
C ALA A 93 17.66 -9.77 8.17
N SER A 94 18.39 -9.85 9.29
CA SER A 94 17.79 -10.01 10.62
C SER A 94 16.99 -8.77 11.01
N ASN A 95 15.72 -8.97 11.41
CA ASN A 95 14.78 -7.92 11.82
C ASN A 95 14.68 -6.75 10.81
N ARG A 96 14.79 -7.05 9.51
CA ARG A 96 14.80 -6.06 8.43
C ARG A 96 13.54 -5.19 8.44
N GLN A 97 12.35 -5.78 8.58
CA GLN A 97 11.10 -5.02 8.49
C GLN A 97 10.98 -4.03 9.65
N THR A 98 11.33 -4.46 10.86
CA THR A 98 11.35 -3.61 12.05
C THR A 98 12.37 -2.49 11.90
N ARG A 99 13.61 -2.82 11.53
CA ARG A 99 14.68 -1.82 11.36
C ARG A 99 14.34 -0.78 10.29
N MET A 100 13.74 -1.19 9.17
CA MET A 100 13.41 -0.28 8.07
C MET A 100 12.14 0.56 8.31
N LEU A 101 11.28 0.17 9.25
CA LEU A 101 10.07 0.92 9.61
C LEU A 101 10.24 1.77 10.86
N ALA A 102 11.20 1.45 11.71
CA ALA A 102 11.50 2.22 12.90
C ALA A 102 12.25 3.51 12.57
N ASP A 103 12.06 4.51 13.43
CA ASP A 103 12.99 5.61 13.56
C ASP A 103 14.25 5.14 14.31
N LEU A 104 15.38 5.10 13.61
CA LEU A 104 16.66 4.61 14.15
C LEU A 104 17.38 5.65 15.02
N SER A 105 17.04 6.94 14.93
CA SER A 105 17.63 7.99 15.78
C SER A 105 17.36 7.73 17.27
N LEU A 106 16.19 7.14 17.57
CA LEU A 106 15.77 6.74 18.91
C LEU A 106 16.71 5.75 19.60
N VAL A 107 17.55 5.06 18.82
CA VAL A 107 18.49 4.05 19.31
C VAL A 107 19.93 4.36 18.96
N GLY A 108 20.28 5.62 18.71
CA GLY A 108 21.65 5.99 18.34
C GLY A 108 22.07 5.41 16.98
N CYS A 109 21.13 5.34 16.02
CA CYS A 109 21.35 4.86 14.67
C CYS A 109 21.94 3.43 14.64
N TYR A 110 23.12 3.25 14.06
CA TYR A 110 23.79 1.95 13.94
C TYR A 110 24.79 1.67 15.08
N ASN A 111 24.94 2.60 16.03
CA ASN A 111 25.78 2.38 17.20
C ASN A 111 25.09 1.45 18.21
N LEU A 112 25.50 0.19 18.21
CA LEU A 112 24.95 -0.86 19.08
C LEU A 112 25.34 -0.68 20.55
N SER A 113 26.42 0.05 20.85
CA SER A 113 26.92 0.27 22.22
C SER A 113 26.20 1.40 22.95
N SER A 114 25.31 2.14 22.27
CA SER A 114 24.58 3.27 22.87
C SER A 114 23.61 2.88 23.99
N MET A 115 23.14 1.63 24.01
CA MET A 115 22.19 1.11 25.01
C MET A 115 22.15 -0.42 25.01
N SER A 116 21.46 -1.00 26.00
CA SER A 116 21.26 -2.46 26.04
C SER A 116 20.46 -2.98 24.85
N THR A 117 20.74 -4.21 24.43
CA THR A 117 20.02 -4.90 23.34
C THR A 117 18.51 -4.99 23.61
N ALA A 118 18.12 -5.26 24.87
CA ALA A 118 16.72 -5.31 25.27
C ALA A 118 16.01 -3.96 25.10
N ARG A 119 16.62 -2.86 25.58
CA ARG A 119 16.03 -1.52 25.46
C ARG A 119 15.95 -1.08 24.00
N ARG A 120 17.01 -1.37 23.23
CA ARG A 120 17.05 -1.12 21.77
C ARG A 120 15.91 -1.83 21.05
N ALA A 121 15.71 -3.12 21.32
CA ALA A 121 14.67 -3.94 20.73
C ALA A 121 13.26 -3.37 21.01
N GLU A 122 12.98 -2.99 22.26
CA GLU A 122 11.72 -2.40 22.68
C GLU A 122 11.41 -1.09 21.91
N LEU A 123 12.40 -0.18 21.84
CA LEU A 123 12.26 1.10 21.15
C LEU A 123 12.04 0.92 19.64
N LEU A 124 12.81 0.04 19.00
CA LEU A 124 12.66 -0.27 17.58
C LEU A 124 11.27 -0.84 17.27
N LEU A 125 10.83 -1.85 18.01
CA LEU A 125 9.53 -2.49 17.80
C LEU A 125 8.38 -1.49 18.03
N GLY A 126 8.46 -0.72 19.12
CA GLY A 126 7.47 0.33 19.41
C GLY A 126 7.41 1.38 18.30
N SER A 127 8.57 1.82 17.80
CA SER A 127 8.67 2.79 16.70
C SER A 127 8.09 2.23 15.39
N ALA A 128 8.48 1.02 14.99
CA ALA A 128 7.98 0.37 13.79
C ALA A 128 6.44 0.19 13.81
N LYS A 129 5.87 -0.28 14.93
CA LYS A 129 4.41 -0.41 15.09
C LYS A 129 3.69 0.93 14.96
N ARG A 130 4.22 2.00 15.59
CA ARG A 130 3.64 3.36 15.49
C ARG A 130 3.68 3.88 14.06
N ASN A 131 4.82 3.74 13.38
CA ASN A 131 5.02 4.24 12.02
C ASN A 131 4.13 3.49 11.03
N LEU A 132 4.12 2.16 11.09
CA LEU A 132 3.26 1.31 10.25
C LEU A 132 1.77 1.65 10.44
N ARG A 133 1.32 1.87 11.68
CA ARG A 133 -0.07 2.29 11.95
C ARG A 133 -0.40 3.65 11.35
N ARG A 134 0.55 4.58 11.28
CA ARG A 134 0.35 5.94 10.76
C ARG A 134 0.46 6.03 9.23
N MET A 135 1.09 5.05 8.58
CA MET A 135 1.12 4.98 7.12
C MET A 135 -0.30 4.97 6.53
N ALA A 136 -0.46 5.63 5.39
CA ALA A 136 -1.73 5.71 4.68
C ALA A 136 -2.24 4.30 4.35
N PHE A 137 -1.33 3.42 3.92
CA PHE A 137 -1.64 2.05 3.57
C PHE A 137 -0.47 1.12 3.87
N PHE A 138 -0.77 -0.14 4.21
CA PHE A 138 0.19 -1.22 4.06
C PHE A 138 -0.53 -2.51 3.65
N GLY A 139 0.17 -3.37 2.94
CA GLY A 139 -0.32 -4.67 2.49
C GLY A 139 0.48 -5.83 3.04
N LEU A 140 -0.08 -7.03 2.93
CA LEU A 140 0.59 -8.27 3.28
C LEU A 140 0.70 -9.16 2.04
N THR A 141 1.89 -9.70 1.79
CA THR A 141 2.17 -10.48 0.58
C THR A 141 1.34 -11.77 0.47
N GLU A 142 0.89 -12.31 1.60
CA GLU A 142 0.08 -13.53 1.70
C GLU A 142 -1.41 -13.27 1.41
N PHE A 143 -1.82 -12.00 1.27
CA PHE A 143 -3.22 -11.62 1.11
C PHE A 143 -3.45 -10.65 -0.06
N GLN A 144 -2.94 -10.98 -1.25
CA GLN A 144 -2.93 -10.10 -2.43
C GLN A 144 -4.30 -9.47 -2.75
N ARG A 145 -5.39 -10.25 -2.74
CA ARG A 145 -6.76 -9.74 -2.98
C ARG A 145 -7.26 -8.80 -1.89
N LYS A 146 -6.90 -9.05 -0.63
CA LYS A 146 -7.28 -8.17 0.48
C LYS A 146 -6.44 -6.88 0.44
N THR A 147 -5.17 -7.00 0.05
CA THR A 147 -4.25 -5.89 -0.17
C THR A 147 -4.78 -4.97 -1.27
N GLN A 148 -5.20 -5.52 -2.42
CA GLN A 148 -5.87 -4.78 -3.49
C GLN A 148 -7.11 -4.04 -2.96
N LEU A 149 -8.05 -4.77 -2.33
CA LEU A 149 -9.27 -4.19 -1.79
C LEU A 149 -9.01 -3.03 -0.83
N LEU A 150 -8.05 -3.20 0.09
CA LEU A 150 -7.73 -2.18 1.07
C LEU A 150 -7.09 -0.95 0.41
N PHE A 151 -6.23 -1.14 -0.61
CA PHE A 151 -5.60 -0.04 -1.34
C PHE A 151 -6.64 0.81 -2.08
N GLU A 152 -7.50 0.16 -2.87
CA GLU A 152 -8.60 0.79 -3.61
C GLU A 152 -9.52 1.59 -2.67
N CYS A 153 -9.82 1.01 -1.50
CA CYS A 153 -10.66 1.63 -0.48
C CYS A 153 -10.00 2.81 0.24
N THR A 154 -8.68 2.78 0.40
CA THR A 154 -7.90 3.83 1.08
C THR A 154 -7.79 5.06 0.20
N PHE A 155 -7.54 4.88 -1.09
CA PHE A 155 -7.28 5.98 -2.03
C PHE A 155 -8.47 6.31 -2.94
N GLY A 156 -9.55 5.54 -2.88
CA GLY A 156 -10.69 5.72 -3.79
C GLY A 156 -10.37 5.36 -5.24
N LEU A 157 -9.38 4.49 -5.46
CA LEU A 157 -8.90 4.05 -6.76
C LEU A 157 -9.43 2.65 -7.12
N ARG A 158 -9.21 2.20 -8.35
CA ARG A 158 -9.41 0.82 -8.79
C ARG A 158 -8.26 0.37 -9.65
N PHE A 159 -7.80 -0.85 -9.44
CA PHE A 159 -6.89 -1.49 -10.37
C PHE A 159 -7.67 -2.01 -11.58
N MET A 160 -7.04 -1.94 -12.76
CA MET A 160 -7.62 -2.50 -13.99
C MET A 160 -7.71 -4.02 -13.89
N GLU A 161 -6.57 -4.63 -13.55
CA GLU A 161 -6.46 -6.06 -13.38
C GLU A 161 -6.48 -6.46 -11.89
N PRO A 162 -7.20 -7.53 -11.56
CA PRO A 162 -7.19 -8.05 -10.21
C PRO A 162 -5.87 -8.70 -9.81
N PHE A 163 -5.46 -8.54 -8.55
CA PHE A 163 -4.25 -9.17 -8.04
C PHE A 163 -4.37 -10.69 -7.94
N THR A 164 -3.35 -11.43 -8.34
CA THR A 164 -3.33 -12.90 -8.23
C THR A 164 -2.46 -13.33 -7.06
N GLN A 165 -2.89 -14.37 -6.33
CA GLN A 165 -2.10 -14.93 -5.23
C GLN A 165 -1.11 -15.95 -5.79
N LEU A 166 0.19 -15.64 -5.74
CA LEU A 166 1.26 -16.55 -6.17
C LEU A 166 1.99 -17.08 -4.94
N ASN A 167 1.56 -18.26 -4.47
CA ASN A 167 2.14 -18.90 -3.28
C ASN A 167 3.42 -19.69 -3.60
N SER A 168 3.61 -20.10 -4.85
CA SER A 168 4.82 -20.77 -5.35
C SER A 168 5.97 -19.79 -5.48
N THR A 169 6.50 -19.36 -4.33
CA THR A 169 7.65 -18.45 -4.25
C THR A 169 8.94 -19.24 -4.05
N ARG A 170 10.08 -18.66 -4.43
CA ARG A 170 11.40 -19.26 -4.18
C ARG A 170 11.62 -19.63 -2.70
N ALA A 171 11.01 -18.90 -1.76
CA ALA A 171 11.05 -19.24 -0.34
C ALA A 171 10.15 -20.42 0.04
N GLY A 172 8.97 -20.54 -0.58
CA GLY A 172 8.07 -21.69 -0.38
C GLY A 172 8.64 -23.00 -0.92
N ALA A 173 9.57 -22.92 -1.88
CA ALA A 173 10.33 -24.08 -2.39
C ALA A 173 11.48 -24.51 -1.46
N VAL A 174 11.87 -23.67 -0.49
CA VAL A 174 12.88 -24.06 0.51
C VAL A 174 12.19 -24.77 1.66
N GLY A 175 12.16 -26.10 1.60
CA GLY A 175 11.81 -26.92 2.76
C GLY A 175 12.88 -26.78 3.84
N VAL A 176 12.59 -26.06 4.92
CA VAL A 176 13.45 -26.01 6.11
C VAL A 176 12.85 -26.86 7.24
N GLY A 177 13.69 -27.61 7.94
CA GLY A 177 13.28 -28.35 9.12
C GLY A 177 12.80 -27.42 10.25
N LEU A 178 12.01 -27.95 11.19
CA LEU A 178 11.42 -27.18 12.28
C LEU A 178 12.45 -26.46 13.16
N ALA A 179 13.59 -27.10 13.43
CA ALA A 179 14.68 -26.51 14.21
C ALA A 179 15.26 -25.26 13.52
N VAL A 180 15.54 -25.35 12.22
CA VAL A 180 16.04 -24.22 11.41
C VAL A 180 15.00 -23.11 11.35
N ARG A 181 13.72 -23.46 11.18
CA ARG A 181 12.62 -22.49 11.19
C ARG A 181 12.59 -21.69 12.50
N ARG A 182 12.63 -22.38 13.65
CA ARG A 182 12.63 -21.74 14.98
C ARG A 182 13.85 -20.84 15.18
N TYR A 183 15.01 -21.25 14.66
CA TYR A 183 16.21 -20.42 14.70
C TYR A 183 16.08 -19.15 13.86
N ILE A 184 15.48 -19.24 12.66
CA ILE A 184 15.18 -18.05 11.84
C ILE A 184 14.17 -17.13 12.54
N GLU A 185 13.15 -17.70 13.19
CA GLU A 185 12.18 -16.95 14.01
C GLU A 185 12.88 -16.21 15.15
N HIS A 186 13.86 -16.84 15.81
CA HIS A 186 14.67 -16.20 16.85
C HIS A 186 15.52 -15.03 16.30
N LEU A 187 16.22 -15.23 15.18
CA LEU A 187 16.99 -14.16 14.51
C LEU A 187 16.09 -12.97 14.09
N ASN A 188 14.82 -13.24 13.82
CA ASN A 188 13.82 -12.28 13.37
C ASN A 188 12.74 -12.00 14.43
N ALA A 189 13.06 -12.12 15.72
CA ALA A 189 12.08 -12.04 16.80
C ALA A 189 11.26 -10.72 16.82
N LEU A 190 11.85 -9.59 16.42
CA LEU A 190 11.14 -8.32 16.34
C LEU A 190 10.22 -8.29 15.11
N ASP A 191 10.68 -8.81 13.99
CA ASP A 191 9.87 -8.93 12.77
C ASP A 191 8.67 -9.87 12.99
N VAL A 192 8.83 -10.95 13.78
CA VAL A 192 7.73 -11.84 14.18
C VAL A 192 6.65 -11.07 14.94
N GLN A 193 7.05 -10.32 15.97
CA GLN A 193 6.12 -9.50 16.76
C GLN A 193 5.50 -8.34 15.96
N LEU A 194 6.26 -7.73 15.05
CA LEU A 194 5.77 -6.69 14.17
C LEU A 194 4.76 -7.24 13.15
N TYR A 195 5.06 -8.39 12.56
CA TYR A 195 4.20 -9.02 11.56
C TYR A 195 2.89 -9.52 12.16
N GLU A 196 2.90 -10.07 13.37
CA GLU A 196 1.69 -10.44 14.10
C GLU A 196 0.78 -9.22 14.34
N TYR A 197 1.35 -8.14 14.86
CA TYR A 197 0.64 -6.86 15.01
C TYR A 197 0.10 -6.33 13.68
N ALA A 198 0.92 -6.36 12.63
CA ALA A 198 0.54 -5.89 11.30
C ALA A 198 -0.62 -6.71 10.73
N ARG A 199 -0.62 -8.04 10.94
CA ARG A 199 -1.67 -8.96 10.50
C ARG A 199 -3.01 -8.65 11.15
N GLU A 200 -3.04 -8.44 12.46
CA GLU A 200 -4.27 -8.07 13.17
C GLU A 200 -4.81 -6.72 12.68
N LEU A 201 -3.95 -5.70 12.62
CA LEU A 201 -4.33 -4.37 12.15
C LEU A 201 -4.82 -4.40 10.70
N PHE A 202 -4.17 -5.18 9.84
CA PHE A 202 -4.55 -5.34 8.43
C PHE A 202 -5.93 -5.99 8.31
N VAL A 203 -6.18 -7.10 9.01
CA VAL A 203 -7.49 -7.78 8.99
C VAL A 203 -8.59 -6.84 9.47
N TRP A 204 -8.36 -6.10 10.55
CA TRP A 204 -9.30 -5.10 11.04
C TRP A 204 -9.59 -4.00 10.00
N ARG A 205 -8.55 -3.45 9.35
CA ARG A 205 -8.70 -2.43 8.28
C ARG A 205 -9.51 -2.96 7.10
N VAL A 206 -9.24 -4.18 6.67
CA VAL A 206 -9.98 -4.84 5.57
C VAL A 206 -11.45 -5.03 5.95
N GLN A 207 -11.75 -5.49 7.17
CA GLN A 207 -13.12 -5.66 7.65
C GLN A 207 -13.87 -4.31 7.71
N ARG A 208 -13.22 -3.27 8.24
CA ARG A 208 -13.78 -1.90 8.26
C ARG A 208 -14.09 -1.39 6.85
N CYS A 209 -13.18 -1.60 5.91
CA CYS A 209 -13.42 -1.25 4.52
C CYS A 209 -14.64 -2.00 3.94
N ARG A 210 -14.72 -3.32 4.14
CA ARG A 210 -15.86 -4.13 3.67
C ARG A 210 -17.20 -3.64 4.22
N ARG A 211 -17.25 -3.26 5.50
CA ARG A 211 -18.46 -2.68 6.12
C ARG A 211 -18.89 -1.38 5.43
N ARG A 212 -17.95 -0.44 5.26
CA ARG A 212 -18.21 0.84 4.56
C ARG A 212 -18.71 0.64 3.13
N LEU A 213 -18.12 -0.30 2.40
CA LEU A 213 -18.56 -0.62 1.04
C LEU A 213 -19.98 -1.22 1.02
N ARG A 214 -20.33 -2.05 2.00
CA ARG A 214 -21.70 -2.60 2.14
C ARG A 214 -22.71 -1.50 2.47
N GLU A 215 -22.37 -0.58 3.36
CA GLU A 215 -23.21 0.57 3.72
C GLU A 215 -23.47 1.46 2.50
N ARG A 216 -22.42 1.87 1.78
CA ARG A 216 -22.54 2.66 0.53
C ARG A 216 -23.42 1.96 -0.52
N ARG A 217 -23.29 0.64 -0.69
CA ARG A 217 -24.15 -0.13 -1.61
C ARG A 217 -25.61 -0.14 -1.17
N ARG A 218 -25.89 -0.19 0.14
CA ARG A 218 -27.27 -0.13 0.67
C ARG A 218 -27.88 1.25 0.44
N GLU A 219 -27.13 2.31 0.69
CA GLU A 219 -27.54 3.70 0.43
C GLU A 219 -27.85 3.91 -1.05
N GLN A 220 -26.95 3.48 -1.95
CA GLN A 220 -27.18 3.56 -3.39
C GLN A 220 -28.44 2.80 -3.84
N ARG A 221 -28.72 1.63 -3.24
CA ARG A 221 -29.94 0.86 -3.53
C ARG A 221 -31.20 1.59 -3.05
N ARG A 222 -31.15 2.21 -1.86
CA ARG A 222 -32.26 3.03 -1.32
C ARG A 222 -32.53 4.24 -2.20
N ALA A 223 -31.49 5.02 -2.52
CA ALA A 223 -31.60 6.18 -3.41
C ALA A 223 -32.16 5.82 -4.79
N ARG A 224 -31.72 4.71 -5.39
CA ARG A 224 -32.27 4.21 -6.67
C ARG A 224 -33.75 3.83 -6.55
N ARG A 225 -34.20 3.27 -5.43
CA ARG A 225 -35.61 2.93 -5.19
C ARG A 225 -36.45 4.19 -5.04
N GLU A 226 -35.99 5.17 -4.27
CA GLU A 226 -36.65 6.46 -4.09
C GLU A 226 -36.77 7.24 -5.40
N GLN A 227 -35.70 7.23 -6.22
CA GLN A 227 -35.72 7.85 -7.54
C GLN A 227 -36.71 7.17 -8.49
N ARG A 228 -36.82 5.84 -8.45
CA ARG A 228 -37.84 5.08 -9.23
C ARG A 228 -39.26 5.44 -8.80
N VAL A 229 -39.51 5.49 -7.49
CA VAL A 229 -40.84 5.87 -6.95
C VAL A 229 -41.19 7.31 -7.33
N SER A 230 -40.24 8.24 -7.23
CA SER A 230 -40.44 9.64 -7.59
C SER A 230 -40.74 9.81 -9.09
N ARG A 231 -40.01 9.09 -9.95
CA ARG A 231 -40.24 9.08 -11.40
C ARG A 231 -41.60 8.46 -11.77
N ALA A 232 -42.02 7.39 -11.09
CA ALA A 232 -43.34 6.80 -11.30
C ALA A 232 -44.46 7.80 -10.95
N ARG A 233 -44.38 8.44 -9.78
CA ARG A 233 -45.33 9.50 -9.37
C ARG A 233 -45.36 10.68 -10.34
N GLN A 234 -44.22 11.03 -10.93
CA GLN A 234 -44.14 12.13 -11.89
C GLN A 234 -44.77 11.74 -13.25
N CYS A 235 -44.60 10.50 -13.72
CA CYS A 235 -45.29 10.00 -14.91
C CYS A 235 -46.82 9.92 -14.72
N GLU A 236 -47.29 9.52 -13.53
CA GLU A 236 -48.72 9.51 -13.19
C GLU A 236 -49.31 10.92 -13.30
N LYS A 237 -48.66 11.92 -12.70
CA LYS A 237 -49.10 13.33 -12.81
C LYS A 237 -49.11 13.86 -14.23
N VAL A 238 -48.12 13.52 -15.07
CA VAL A 238 -48.09 13.93 -16.49
C VAL A 238 -49.16 13.20 -17.31
N GLY A 239 -49.49 11.95 -16.96
CA GLY A 239 -50.58 11.19 -17.57
C GLY A 239 -51.97 11.75 -17.24
N GLU A 240 -52.18 12.25 -16.02
CA GLU A 240 -53.40 12.95 -15.62
C GLU A 240 -53.54 14.31 -16.30
N SER A 241 -52.48 15.13 -16.36
CA SER A 241 -52.52 16.41 -17.10
C SER A 241 -52.74 16.27 -18.61
N LYS A 242 -52.40 15.12 -19.21
CA LYS A 242 -52.74 14.81 -20.61
C LYS A 242 -54.18 14.33 -20.82
N LYS A 243 -54.89 13.92 -19.77
CA LYS A 243 -56.32 13.57 -19.84
C LYS A 243 -57.24 14.80 -19.70
N GLU A 244 -56.73 15.92 -19.18
CA GLU A 244 -57.50 17.18 -19.04
C GLU A 244 -57.27 18.18 -20.20
N GLY A 245 -56.38 17.87 -21.15
CA GLY A 245 -56.24 18.62 -22.41
C GLY A 245 -57.17 18.06 -23.49
N GLY A 246 -58.24 18.79 -23.79
CA GLY A 246 -59.38 18.36 -24.60
C GLY A 246 -59.11 17.89 -26.04
N LYS A 247 -60.10 17.15 -26.55
CA LYS A 247 -60.33 16.81 -27.97
C LYS A 247 -60.08 18.00 -28.91
N PRO A 248 -59.57 17.71 -30.12
CA PRO A 248 -60.24 18.14 -31.33
C PRO A 248 -60.78 16.92 -32.10
N GLU A 249 -61.98 17.06 -32.62
CA GLU A 249 -62.64 16.07 -33.47
C GLU A 249 -62.09 16.09 -34.90
N GLY A 250 -62.10 14.90 -35.52
CA GLY A 250 -62.26 14.72 -36.97
C GLY A 250 -60.98 14.54 -37.78
N GLN A 251 -60.62 13.30 -38.14
CA GLN A 251 -61.04 12.66 -39.39
C GLN A 251 -60.29 11.32 -39.60
N SER A 252 -61.01 10.39 -40.20
CA SER A 252 -60.59 9.06 -40.67
C SER A 252 -59.47 9.12 -41.71
N GLU A 253 -58.54 8.15 -41.68
CA GLU A 253 -58.30 7.23 -42.80
C GLU A 253 -57.18 6.21 -42.51
N GLU A 254 -57.47 4.99 -42.95
CA GLU A 254 -56.62 3.91 -43.47
C GLU A 254 -55.45 3.29 -42.67
N GLU A 255 -55.72 2.03 -42.35
CA GLU A 255 -54.85 0.86 -42.26
C GLU A 255 -53.72 0.82 -43.30
N LYS A 256 -52.47 0.69 -42.84
CA LYS A 256 -51.40 -0.01 -43.59
C LYS A 256 -50.43 -0.71 -42.64
N THR A 257 -50.43 -2.03 -42.76
CA THR A 257 -49.45 -2.98 -42.23
C THR A 257 -48.06 -2.71 -42.81
N GLY A 258 -47.03 -2.82 -41.96
CA GLY A 258 -45.64 -2.69 -42.36
C GLY A 258 -44.69 -3.23 -41.27
N VAL A 259 -44.35 -4.52 -41.40
CA VAL A 259 -43.28 -5.18 -40.66
C VAL A 259 -41.93 -4.57 -41.06
N THR A 260 -41.09 -4.21 -40.09
CA THR A 260 -39.61 -4.22 -40.17
C THR A 260 -39.08 -4.21 -38.73
N GLU A 261 -38.66 -5.36 -38.24
CA GLU A 261 -37.27 -5.83 -38.19
C GLU A 261 -36.40 -5.13 -37.13
N ASP A 262 -36.12 -5.96 -36.13
CA ASP A 262 -35.10 -5.93 -35.10
C ASP A 262 -33.77 -5.32 -35.55
N TYR A 263 -33.27 -4.30 -34.82
CA TYR A 263 -31.84 -3.96 -34.88
C TYR A 263 -31.30 -3.67 -33.49
N SER A 264 -30.70 -4.73 -32.95
CA SER A 264 -29.92 -4.77 -31.73
C SER A 264 -28.60 -4.00 -31.90
N GLY A 265 -28.59 -2.75 -31.44
CA GLY A 265 -27.39 -1.93 -31.33
C GLY A 265 -26.47 -2.39 -30.18
N LYS A 266 -25.61 -3.37 -30.47
CA LYS A 266 -24.42 -3.67 -29.66
C LYS A 266 -23.54 -2.42 -29.58
N VAL A 267 -23.43 -1.81 -28.39
CA VAL A 267 -22.34 -0.88 -28.09
C VAL A 267 -21.22 -1.69 -27.43
N ALA A 268 -20.19 -1.98 -28.22
CA ALA A 268 -18.92 -2.48 -27.75
C ALA A 268 -17.86 -1.37 -27.83
N ARG A 269 -16.98 -1.38 -26.81
CA ARG A 269 -15.68 -0.69 -26.67
C ARG A 269 -15.77 0.77 -26.22
N TRP A 270 -15.05 1.20 -25.18
CA TRP A 270 -13.70 0.82 -24.72
C TRP A 270 -13.62 0.59 -23.21
#